data_AF-A0A0A6PAJ0-F1
#
_entry.id   AF-A0A0A6PAJ0-F1
#
_cell.length_a   1.000
_cell.length_b   1.000
_cell.length_c   1.000
_cell.angle_alpha   90.00
_cell.angle_beta   90.00
_cell.angle_gamma   90.00
#
_symmetry.space_group_name_H-M   'P 1'
#
loop_
_entity.id
_entity.type
_entity.pdbx_description
1 polymer ?
#
loop_
_entity_poly.entity_id
_entity_poly.type
_entity_poly.pdbx_seq_one_letter_code
_entity_poly.pdbx_strand_id
1 'polypeptide(L)'
;MYQLTLQITDTQLEQSLRQMAQKEGLNIPEMALIAIQKFIQQYRSITENELNDPWANPNLALPSVDTGITDFAHNHDHYLYGTEKIT
;
A
#
# COMPACT_ATOMS: atom_id res chain seq x y z
N MET A 1 -15.88 -27.78 -6.47
CA MET A 1 -15.77 -26.72 -7.49
C MET A 1 -16.12 -25.41 -6.82
N TYR A 2 -15.25 -24.41 -6.92
CA TYR A 2 -15.53 -23.07 -6.40
C TYR A 2 -16.09 -22.21 -7.54
N GLN A 3 -17.19 -21.52 -7.29
CA GLN A 3 -17.80 -20.60 -8.26
C GLN A 3 -17.63 -19.17 -7.76
N LEU A 4 -17.02 -18.32 -8.58
CA LEU A 4 -16.89 -16.90 -8.33
C LEU A 4 -17.92 -16.15 -9.19
N THR A 5 -18.76 -15.34 -8.57
CA THR A 5 -19.70 -14.46 -9.28
C THR A 5 -19.23 -13.02 -9.11
N LEU A 6 -18.91 -12.35 -10.22
CA LEU A 6 -18.48 -10.96 -10.23
C LEU A 6 -19.61 -10.10 -10.83
N GLN A 7 -20.11 -9.13 -10.07
CA GLN A 7 -21.05 -8.14 -10.56
C GLN A 7 -20.29 -6.85 -10.85
N ILE A 8 -20.29 -6.44 -12.12
CA ILE A 8 -19.68 -5.18 -12.56
C ILE A 8 -20.81 -4.18 -12.73
N THR A 9 -20.87 -3.18 -11.86
CA THR A 9 -21.86 -2.09 -11.92
C THR A 9 -21.34 -0.89 -12.71
N ASP A 10 -20.04 -0.81 -12.93
CA ASP A 10 -19.39 0.26 -13.69
C ASP A 10 -19.37 -0.06 -15.19
N THR A 11 -20.10 0.75 -15.96
CA THR A 11 -20.25 0.58 -17.41
C THR A 11 -18.96 0.84 -18.18
N GLN A 12 -18.06 1.71 -17.68
CA GLN A 12 -16.77 1.95 -18.33
C GLN A 12 -15.81 0.78 -18.12
N LEU A 13 -15.84 0.19 -16.93
CA LEU A 13 -15.04 -0.99 -16.63
C LEU A 13 -15.51 -2.19 -17.46
N GLU A 14 -16.82 -2.39 -17.59
CA GLU A 14 -17.39 -3.43 -18.44
C GLU A 14 -16.95 -3.27 -19.92
N GLN A 15 -17.05 -2.06 -20.46
CA GLN A 15 -16.64 -1.76 -21.83
C GLN A 15 -15.15 -2.01 -22.05
N SER A 16 -14.31 -1.57 -21.12
CA SER A 16 -12.86 -1.77 -21.17
C SER A 16 -12.51 -3.27 -21.16
N LEU A 17 -13.21 -4.06 -20.33
CA LEU A 17 -13.00 -5.50 -20.25
C LEU A 17 -13.43 -6.23 -21.52
N ARG A 18 -14.53 -5.78 -22.15
CA ARG A 18 -14.97 -6.26 -23.47
C ARG A 18 -13.94 -5.93 -24.57
N GLN A 19 -13.41 -4.72 -24.57
CA GLN A 19 -12.37 -4.32 -25.53
C GLN A 19 -11.09 -5.14 -25.36
N MET A 20 -10.66 -5.37 -24.12
CA MET A 20 -9.50 -6.22 -23.82
C MET A 20 -9.73 -7.67 -24.27
N ALA A 21 -10.91 -8.22 -23.99
CA ALA A 21 -11.29 -9.57 -24.43
C ALA A 21 -11.27 -9.70 -25.96
N GLN A 22 -11.79 -8.71 -26.69
CA GLN A 22 -11.75 -8.67 -28.15
C GLN A 22 -10.33 -8.57 -28.70
N LYS A 23 -9.48 -7.74 -28.09
CA LYS A 23 -8.08 -7.56 -28.51
C LYS A 23 -7.25 -8.83 -28.37
N GLU A 24 -7.46 -9.56 -27.28
CA GLU A 24 -6.70 -10.78 -26.96
C GLU A 24 -7.36 -12.05 -27.54
N GLY A 25 -8.55 -11.93 -28.15
CA GLY A 25 -9.29 -13.07 -28.71
C GLY A 25 -9.82 -14.04 -27.66
N LEU A 26 -10.04 -13.56 -26.43
CA LEU A 26 -10.48 -14.36 -25.27
C LEU A 26 -11.94 -14.10 -24.93
N ASN A 27 -12.57 -15.04 -24.21
CA ASN A 27 -13.90 -14.81 -23.68
C ASN A 27 -13.86 -13.86 -22.47
N ILE A 28 -14.97 -13.15 -22.23
CA ILE A 28 -15.09 -12.19 -21.12
C ILE A 28 -14.75 -12.82 -19.75
N PRO A 29 -15.21 -14.04 -19.39
CA PRO A 29 -14.86 -14.64 -18.10
C PRO A 29 -13.35 -14.94 -17.96
N GLU A 30 -12.70 -15.39 -19.04
CA GLU A 30 -11.27 -15.68 -19.05
C GLU A 30 -10.46 -14.39 -18.88
N MET A 31 -10.85 -13.33 -19.60
CA MET A 31 -10.23 -12.02 -19.47
C MET A 31 -10.44 -11.43 -18.06
N ALA A 32 -11.62 -11.61 -17.47
CA ALA A 32 -11.90 -11.18 -16.11
C ALA A 32 -11.01 -11.90 -15.07
N LEU A 33 -10.82 -13.22 -15.22
CA LEU A 33 -9.91 -13.98 -14.36
C LEU A 33 -8.47 -13.49 -14.49
N ILE A 34 -8.00 -13.23 -15.71
CA ILE A 34 -6.66 -12.68 -15.94
C ILE A 34 -6.50 -11.30 -15.28
N ALA A 35 -7.50 -10.42 -15.42
CA ALA A 35 -7.48 -9.09 -14.82
C ALA A 35 -7.41 -9.17 -13.29
N ILE A 36 -8.21 -10.04 -12.68
CA ILE A 36 -8.19 -10.28 -11.22
C ILE A 36 -6.82 -10.81 -10.79
N GLN A 37 -6.26 -11.78 -11.52
CA GLN A 37 -4.94 -12.33 -11.20
C GLN A 37 -3.84 -11.26 -11.24
N LYS A 38 -3.85 -10.40 -12.26
CA LYS A 38 -2.90 -9.27 -12.37
C LYS A 38 -3.06 -8.28 -11.21
N PHE A 39 -4.29 -7.94 -10.85
CA PHE A 39 -4.58 -7.06 -9.72
C PHE A 39 -4.03 -7.65 -8.41
N ILE A 40 -4.28 -8.93 -8.13
CA ILE A 40 -3.79 -9.60 -6.93
C ILE A 40 -2.26 -9.62 -6.89
N GLN A 41 -1.60 -9.88 -8.04
CA GLN A 41 -0.14 -9.86 -8.13
C GLN A 41 0.43 -8.45 -7.84
N GLN A 42 -0.16 -7.42 -8.44
CA GLN A 42 0.24 -6.03 -8.20
C GLN A 42 0.05 -5.65 -6.72
N TYR A 43 -1.09 -5.99 -6.13
CA TYR A 43 -1.36 -5.73 -4.72
C TYR A 43 -0.32 -6.41 -3.82
N ARG A 44 -0.03 -7.70 -4.04
CA ARG A 44 1.02 -8.41 -3.29
C ARG A 44 2.39 -7.75 -3.41
N SER A 45 2.79 -7.30 -4.60
CA SER A 45 4.10 -6.64 -4.78
C SER A 45 4.22 -5.31 -4.02
N ILE A 46 3.10 -4.58 -3.86
CA ILE A 46 3.05 -3.36 -3.06
C ILE A 46 3.12 -3.72 -1.58
N THR A 47 2.30 -4.67 -1.14
CA THR A 47 2.27 -5.11 0.26
C THR A 47 3.58 -5.79 0.69
N GLU A 48 4.30 -6.49 -0.18
CA GLU A 48 5.62 -7.03 0.15
C GLU A 48 6.67 -5.94 0.32
N ASN A 49 6.60 -4.84 -0.43
CA ASN A 49 7.46 -3.69 -0.19
C ASN A 49 7.12 -3.00 1.14
N GLU A 50 5.83 -2.88 1.47
CA GLU A 50 5.40 -2.31 2.77
C GLU A 50 5.68 -3.24 3.95
N LEU A 51 5.53 -4.56 3.80
CA LEU A 51 5.82 -5.54 4.86
C LEU A 51 7.32 -5.70 5.11
N ASN A 52 8.16 -5.51 4.08
CA ASN A 52 9.61 -5.55 4.20
C ASN A 52 10.21 -4.19 4.55
N ASP A 53 9.41 -3.11 4.63
CA ASP A 53 9.88 -1.83 5.15
C ASP A 53 9.93 -1.92 6.69
N PRO A 54 11.13 -1.93 7.30
CA PRO A 54 11.27 -1.96 8.75
C PRO A 54 10.66 -0.73 9.44
N TRP A 55 10.34 0.33 8.68
CA TRP A 55 9.70 1.55 9.18
C TRP A 55 8.17 1.59 8.96
N ALA A 56 7.58 0.68 8.19
CA ALA A 56 6.14 0.66 7.93
C ALA A 56 5.33 0.06 9.08
N ASN A 57 5.93 -0.86 9.86
CA ASN A 57 5.36 -1.40 11.09
C ASN A 57 6.45 -1.61 12.14
N PRO A 58 7.03 -0.51 12.68
CA PRO A 58 8.11 -0.60 13.64
C PRO A 58 7.58 -1.27 14.92
N ASN A 59 8.32 -2.23 15.45
CA ASN A 59 8.01 -2.81 16.75
C ASN A 59 8.24 -1.76 17.84
N LEU A 60 7.19 -1.01 18.18
CA LEU A 60 7.19 0.08 19.17
C LEU A 60 7.41 -0.41 20.61
N ALA A 61 7.64 -1.71 20.84
CA ALA A 61 8.06 -2.24 22.14
C ALA A 61 9.50 -1.84 22.53
N LEU A 62 10.12 -0.91 21.81
CA LEU A 62 11.39 -0.32 22.24
C LEU A 62 11.18 0.44 23.56
N PRO A 63 12.10 0.31 24.53
CA PRO A 63 12.04 1.10 25.75
C PRO A 63 12.15 2.59 25.40
N SER A 64 11.04 3.31 25.52
CA SER A 64 11.03 4.76 25.44
C SER A 64 11.60 5.32 26.75
N VAL A 65 12.78 5.93 26.69
CA VAL A 65 13.34 6.66 27.83
C VAL A 65 12.75 8.07 27.79
N ASP A 66 11.95 8.41 28.80
CA ASP A 66 11.54 9.79 29.01
C ASP A 66 12.78 10.62 29.37
N THR A 67 13.18 11.50 28.46
CA THR A 67 14.33 12.38 28.64
C THR A 67 13.98 13.63 29.48
N GLY A 68 12.70 13.81 29.86
CA GLY A 68 12.21 15.02 30.53
C GLY A 68 12.13 16.24 29.60
N ILE A 69 12.27 16.04 28.29
CA ILE A 69 12.29 17.10 27.29
C ILE A 69 10.91 17.22 26.65
N THR A 70 10.23 18.34 26.89
CA THR A 70 8.85 18.58 26.45
C THR A 70 8.67 18.52 24.93
N ASP A 71 9.66 18.96 24.17
CA ASP A 71 9.65 18.88 22.70
C ASP A 71 11.08 18.76 22.18
N PHE A 72 11.58 17.52 22.18
CA PHE A 72 12.91 17.21 21.68
C PHE A 72 12.99 17.44 20.16
N ALA A 73 11.91 17.18 19.42
CA ALA A 73 11.90 17.34 17.98
C ALA A 73 12.07 18.81 17.57
N HIS A 74 11.36 19.72 18.25
CA HIS A 74 11.45 21.15 17.97
C HIS A 74 12.80 21.77 18.32
N ASN A 75 13.48 21.22 19.34
CA ASN A 75 14.76 21.74 19.85
C ASN A 75 15.91 20.74 19.69
N HIS A 76 15.82 19.87 18.69
CA HIS A 76 16.76 18.78 18.47
C HIS A 76 18.21 19.26 18.43
N ASP A 77 18.46 20.36 17.71
CA ASP A 77 19.80 20.91 17.54
C ASP A 77 20.37 21.50 18.83
N HIS A 78 19.51 22.07 19.69
CA HIS A 78 19.91 22.55 21.01
C HIS A 78 20.37 21.38 21.88
N TYR A 79 19.63 20.27 21.88
CA TYR A 79 19.93 19.11 22.72
C TYR A 79 21.06 18.22 22.18
N LEU A 80 21.26 18.16 20.85
CA LEU A 80 22.34 17.37 20.25
C LEU A 80 23.65 18.14 20.07
N TYR A 81 23.57 19.44 19.77
CA TYR A 81 24.73 20.23 19.35
C TYR A 81 24.97 21.47 20.21
N GLY A 82 24.10 21.76 21.20
CA GLY A 82 24.27 22.88 22.11
C GLY A 82 23.98 24.25 21.48
N THR A 83 23.21 24.29 20.39
CA THR A 83 22.79 25.55 19.76
C THR A 83 21.80 26.31 20.65
N GLU A 84 21.52 27.58 20.33
CA GLU A 84 20.48 28.33 21.03
C GLU A 84 19.11 27.65 20.87
N LYS A 85 18.26 27.77 21.90
CA LYS A 85 16.93 27.17 21.91
C LYS A 85 15.99 27.98 21.01
N ILE A 86 15.25 27.28 20.16
CA ILE A 86 14.22 27.90 19.33
C ILE A 86 13.03 28.22 20.24
N THR A 87 12.63 29.49 20.29
CA THR A 87 11.61 30.03 21.21
C THR A 87 10.25 30.12 20.53
#